data_AF-A0A3L7SY97-F1
#
_entry.id   AF-A0A3L7SY97-F1
#
_cell.length_a   1.000
_cell.length_b   1.000
_cell.length_c   1.000
_cell.angle_alpha   90.00
_cell.angle_beta   90.00
_cell.angle_gamma   90.00
#
_symmetry.space_group_name_H-M   'P 1'
#
loop_
_entity.id
_entity.type
_entity.pdbx_description
1 polymer ?
#
loop_
_entity_poly.entity_id
_entity_poly.type
_entity_poly.pdbx_seq_one_letter_code
_entity_poly.pdbx_strand_id
1 'polypeptide(L)'
;MTFELIHTSVQRGLRGGSGFATAVATRDLPVGLEGALEELSAYDFDLNRVVGADRVDWAHRIVTVQGRSSSVLSCTKPCGSDWSGRPNRIAHHIVLDASERVNAGPAWLLQKLGSTLASSDDAEIKIEERARGPVLPNDARVSARAASAWISAGFDAGWAGVVAKTILDAPLSPCYLILPADCDALALLGDVFALIAEDRRWHITFSTRFLRASTNAKCQLRCVRANAPALRKLLAEPGVRQVTVLTGASAGDSPAAEAGRNGSLVEATARASMKIEPVLRGAMSPRIGAGVSTGVGNASAARFAINDQSLSSESDNDLNLDFADARPIASSTSTQFDFATINLPAYFLFAIAGAALLASFVLALLMAFQR
;
A
#
# COMPACT_ATOMS: atom_id res chain seq x y z
N MET A 1 -16.36 -0.21 -14.84
CA MET A 1 -16.92 0.91 -14.09
C MET A 1 -16.06 1.11 -12.87
N THR A 2 -15.38 2.25 -12.85
CA THR A 2 -14.43 2.61 -11.82
C THR A 2 -15.17 3.18 -10.63
N PHE A 3 -14.82 2.72 -9.44
CA PHE A 3 -15.27 3.34 -8.18
C PHE A 3 -14.11 4.05 -7.50
N GLU A 4 -14.41 5.08 -6.73
CA GLU A 4 -13.46 5.72 -5.82
C GLU A 4 -14.02 5.84 -4.40
N LEU A 5 -13.11 5.87 -3.44
CA LEU A 5 -13.38 6.18 -2.05
C LEU A 5 -12.24 7.02 -1.47
N ILE A 6 -12.57 8.13 -0.81
CA ILE A 6 -11.62 8.93 -0.04
C ILE A 6 -12.01 8.84 1.43
N HIS A 7 -11.05 8.44 2.25
CA HIS A 7 -11.20 8.26 3.69
C HIS A 7 -10.19 9.14 4.42
N THR A 8 -10.69 10.01 5.31
CA THR A 8 -9.88 11.01 6.01
C THR A 8 -10.60 11.48 7.28
N SER A 9 -9.92 12.24 8.14
CA SER A 9 -10.57 12.83 9.31
C SER A 9 -11.49 13.98 8.91
N VAL A 10 -12.77 13.88 9.28
CA VAL A 10 -13.83 14.85 8.97
C VAL A 10 -14.73 15.04 10.20
N GLN A 11 -15.36 16.21 10.33
CA GLN A 11 -16.33 16.44 11.41
C GLN A 11 -17.59 15.59 11.23
N ARG A 12 -18.04 15.45 9.97
CA ARG A 12 -19.16 14.61 9.56
C ARG A 12 -18.91 14.04 8.17
N GLY A 13 -18.70 12.73 8.09
CA GLY A 13 -18.50 12.00 6.84
C GLY A 13 -19.78 11.77 6.06
N LEU A 14 -19.62 11.24 4.85
CA LEU A 14 -20.68 11.00 3.89
C LEU A 14 -21.79 10.08 4.45
N ARG A 15 -21.41 9.14 5.30
CA ARG A 15 -22.33 8.20 5.98
C ARG A 15 -22.74 8.64 7.39
N GLY A 16 -22.41 9.87 7.78
CA GLY A 16 -22.77 10.45 9.08
C GLY A 16 -21.80 10.18 10.23
N GLY A 17 -20.75 9.37 10.04
CA GLY A 17 -19.69 9.16 11.03
C GLY A 17 -18.81 10.40 11.26
N SER A 18 -18.02 10.42 12.33
CA SER A 18 -17.06 11.50 12.64
C SER A 18 -15.66 10.96 12.91
N GLY A 19 -14.64 11.81 12.79
CA GLY A 19 -13.25 11.38 12.82
C GLY A 19 -12.85 10.78 11.48
N PHE A 20 -12.07 9.71 11.49
CA PHE A 20 -11.71 9.00 10.26
C PHE A 20 -12.95 8.31 9.68
N ALA A 21 -13.47 8.87 8.58
CA ALA A 21 -14.66 8.39 7.92
C ALA A 21 -14.58 8.58 6.41
N THR A 22 -15.47 7.92 5.69
CA THR A 22 -15.64 8.10 4.25
C THR A 22 -16.10 9.53 3.96
N ALA A 23 -15.23 10.31 3.30
CA ALA A 23 -15.48 11.69 2.89
C ALA A 23 -16.08 11.76 1.49
N VAL A 24 -15.57 10.92 0.58
CA VAL A 24 -16.05 10.82 -0.80
C VAL A 24 -16.24 9.35 -1.16
N ALA A 25 -17.32 9.04 -1.86
CA ALA A 25 -17.50 7.74 -2.49
C ALA A 25 -18.20 7.88 -3.84
N THR A 26 -17.92 6.98 -4.78
CA THR A 26 -18.77 6.82 -5.96
C THR A 26 -20.10 6.18 -5.57
N ARG A 27 -21.19 6.65 -6.17
CA ARG A 27 -22.53 6.06 -6.01
C ARG A 27 -22.51 4.58 -6.35
N ASP A 28 -23.35 3.82 -5.64
CA ASP A 28 -23.50 2.36 -5.81
C ASP A 28 -22.22 1.56 -5.51
N LEU A 29 -21.23 2.15 -4.82
CA LEU A 29 -20.12 1.40 -4.25
C LEU A 29 -20.68 0.27 -3.35
N PRO A 30 -20.33 -1.00 -3.59
CA PRO A 30 -20.83 -2.10 -2.78
C PRO A 30 -20.44 -1.95 -1.30
N VAL A 31 -21.40 -2.10 -0.39
CA VAL A 31 -21.20 -1.89 1.07
C VAL A 31 -20.05 -2.74 1.63
N GLY A 32 -19.95 -4.01 1.23
CA GLY A 32 -18.85 -4.87 1.70
C GLY A 32 -17.48 -4.43 1.18
N LEU A 33 -17.43 -3.73 0.05
CA LEU A 33 -16.20 -3.15 -0.50
C LEU A 33 -15.84 -1.86 0.25
N GLU A 34 -16.83 -1.01 0.59
CA GLU A 34 -16.62 0.22 1.39
C GLU A 34 -15.87 -0.10 2.69
N GLY A 35 -16.36 -1.05 3.50
CA GLY A 35 -15.68 -1.46 4.74
C GLY A 35 -14.28 -2.05 4.52
N ALA A 36 -14.06 -2.80 3.43
CA ALA A 36 -12.73 -3.30 3.11
C ALA A 36 -11.76 -2.18 2.71
N LEU A 37 -12.24 -1.13 2.02
CA LEU A 37 -11.42 0.03 1.67
C LEU A 37 -11.09 0.88 2.92
N GLU A 38 -12.02 1.02 3.86
CA GLU A 38 -11.78 1.68 5.15
C GLU A 38 -10.68 0.95 5.97
N GLU A 39 -10.69 -0.39 5.98
CA GLU A 39 -9.61 -1.20 6.61
C GLU A 39 -8.24 -0.91 5.96
N LEU A 40 -8.20 -0.80 4.63
CA LEU A 40 -7.01 -0.47 3.84
C LEU A 40 -6.53 0.97 4.02
N SER A 41 -7.37 1.85 4.57
CA SER A 41 -7.04 3.26 4.82
C SER A 41 -6.13 3.45 6.04
N ALA A 42 -5.76 2.39 6.76
CA ALA A 42 -4.91 2.47 7.94
C ALA A 42 -3.52 3.05 7.61
N TYR A 43 -2.97 3.84 8.54
CA TYR A 43 -1.66 4.44 8.39
C TYR A 43 -0.97 4.56 9.75
N ASP A 44 0.33 4.31 9.79
CA ASP A 44 1.17 4.48 10.97
C ASP A 44 2.02 5.74 10.83
N PHE A 45 1.94 6.62 11.82
CA PHE A 45 2.71 7.87 11.87
C PHE A 45 4.11 7.67 12.46
N ASP A 46 4.42 6.51 13.04
CA ASP A 46 5.71 6.24 13.63
C ASP A 46 6.82 6.11 12.58
N LEU A 47 7.68 7.13 12.54
CA LEU A 47 8.85 7.26 11.65
C LEU A 47 9.85 6.11 11.77
N ASN A 48 9.86 5.41 12.90
CA ASN A 48 10.74 4.27 13.09
C ASN A 48 10.21 2.98 12.42
N ARG A 49 8.98 3.00 11.90
CA ARG A 49 8.34 1.85 11.24
C ARG A 49 8.21 2.01 9.71
N VAL A 50 8.90 2.98 9.09
CA VAL A 50 8.62 3.42 7.70
C VAL A 50 9.81 3.41 6.77
N VAL A 51 9.63 2.93 5.53
CA VAL A 51 10.47 3.27 4.36
C VAL A 51 9.78 4.35 3.54
N GLY A 52 10.57 5.32 3.09
CA GLY A 52 10.19 6.28 2.08
C GLY A 52 10.54 7.68 2.56
N ALA A 53 11.22 8.46 1.71
CA ALA A 53 11.35 9.90 1.92
C ALA A 53 9.96 10.53 1.92
N ASP A 54 9.12 10.01 1.03
CA ASP A 54 7.70 10.29 0.94
C ASP A 54 6.91 9.40 1.89
N ARG A 55 6.11 10.02 2.74
CA ARG A 55 5.23 9.37 3.72
C ARG A 55 4.01 8.68 3.08
N VAL A 56 4.15 8.15 1.87
CA VAL A 56 3.03 7.70 1.04
C VAL A 56 3.09 6.18 0.83
N ASP A 57 2.04 5.46 1.22
CA ASP A 57 1.79 4.09 0.80
C ASP A 57 1.06 4.10 -0.54
N TRP A 58 1.80 3.77 -1.59
CA TRP A 58 1.25 3.43 -2.90
C TRP A 58 1.08 1.92 -2.96
N ALA A 59 -0.12 1.45 -3.27
CA ALA A 59 -0.40 0.03 -3.24
C ALA A 59 -1.36 -0.41 -4.35
N HIS A 60 -1.12 -1.62 -4.85
CA HIS A 60 -2.08 -2.40 -5.62
C HIS A 60 -2.43 -3.66 -4.84
N ARG A 61 -3.70 -3.81 -4.48
CA ARG A 61 -4.20 -4.98 -3.75
C ARG A 61 -5.36 -5.60 -4.51
N ILE A 62 -5.50 -6.92 -4.39
CA ILE A 62 -6.70 -7.63 -4.86
C ILE A 62 -7.58 -7.83 -3.63
N VAL A 63 -8.72 -7.15 -3.60
CA VAL A 63 -9.71 -7.23 -2.51
C VAL A 63 -10.79 -8.22 -2.90
N THR A 64 -11.11 -9.17 -2.03
CA THR A 64 -12.17 -10.15 -2.27
C THR A 64 -13.27 -10.02 -1.23
N VAL A 65 -14.49 -9.75 -1.68
CA VAL A 65 -15.67 -9.59 -0.82
C VAL A 65 -16.81 -10.40 -1.42
N GLN A 66 -17.45 -11.26 -0.62
CA GLN A 66 -18.57 -12.10 -1.06
C GLN A 66 -18.28 -12.88 -2.36
N GLY A 67 -17.07 -13.44 -2.48
CA GLY A 67 -16.64 -14.21 -3.65
C GLY A 67 -16.30 -13.36 -4.89
N ARG A 68 -16.29 -12.02 -4.78
CA ARG A 68 -15.93 -11.12 -5.88
C ARG A 68 -14.60 -10.45 -5.59
N SER A 69 -13.61 -10.67 -6.45
CA SER A 69 -12.32 -9.99 -6.37
C SER A 69 -12.31 -8.71 -7.21
N SER A 70 -11.63 -7.66 -6.74
CA SER A 70 -11.42 -6.40 -7.48
C SER A 70 -9.98 -5.92 -7.31
N SER A 71 -9.45 -5.24 -8.33
CA SER A 71 -8.15 -4.57 -8.22
C SER A 71 -8.36 -3.22 -7.57
N VAL A 72 -7.61 -2.94 -6.50
CA VAL A 72 -7.67 -1.68 -5.76
C VAL A 72 -6.30 -1.01 -5.83
N LEU A 73 -6.29 0.21 -6.36
CA LEU A 73 -5.15 1.11 -6.29
C LEU A 73 -5.36 2.06 -5.10
N SER A 74 -4.35 2.18 -4.26
CA SER A 74 -4.41 3.01 -3.05
C SER A 74 -3.26 4.00 -3.01
N CYS A 75 -3.56 5.19 -2.51
CA CYS A 75 -2.60 6.16 -2.00
C CYS A 75 -3.02 6.51 -0.57
N THR A 76 -2.16 6.23 0.41
CA THR A 76 -2.39 6.63 1.80
C THR A 76 -1.22 7.47 2.28
N LYS A 77 -1.48 8.69 2.74
CA LYS A 77 -0.44 9.61 3.22
C LYS A 77 -0.91 10.50 4.36
N PRO A 78 0.00 11.07 5.17
CA PRO A 78 -0.31 12.17 6.06
C PRO A 78 -0.84 13.38 5.30
N CYS A 79 -1.80 14.10 5.88
CA CYS A 79 -2.37 15.33 5.30
C CYS A 79 -2.53 16.42 6.37
N GLY A 80 -1.46 16.68 7.13
CA GLY A 80 -1.44 17.68 8.18
C GLY A 80 -2.13 17.23 9.46
N SER A 81 -2.85 18.15 10.11
CA SER A 81 -3.60 17.89 11.34
C SER A 81 -5.11 17.90 11.08
N ASP A 82 -5.85 17.12 11.86
CA ASP A 82 -7.31 17.13 11.81
C ASP A 82 -7.89 18.35 12.54
N TRP A 83 -9.22 18.49 12.53
CA TRP A 83 -9.93 19.59 13.17
C TRP A 83 -9.70 19.67 14.70
N SER A 84 -9.21 18.59 15.32
CA SER A 84 -8.87 18.53 16.75
C SER A 84 -7.38 18.80 17.02
N GLY A 85 -6.58 19.04 15.99
CA GLY A 85 -5.14 19.27 16.09
C GLY A 85 -4.29 17.99 16.15
N ARG A 86 -4.88 16.81 15.94
CA ARG A 86 -4.17 15.52 15.93
C ARG A 86 -3.64 15.18 14.52
N PRO A 87 -2.60 14.35 14.38
CA PRO A 87 -2.11 13.93 13.06
C PRO A 87 -3.21 13.32 12.18
N ASN A 88 -3.34 13.82 10.95
CA ASN A 88 -4.33 13.38 9.99
C ASN A 88 -3.70 12.57 8.85
N ARG A 89 -4.51 11.72 8.23
CA ARG A 89 -4.17 10.97 7.02
C ARG A 89 -5.31 11.07 6.03
N ILE A 90 -4.95 11.02 4.76
CA ILE A 90 -5.86 10.78 3.66
C ILE A 90 -5.52 9.43 3.04
N ALA A 91 -6.55 8.65 2.78
CA ALA A 91 -6.48 7.48 1.92
C ALA A 91 -7.41 7.69 0.73
N HIS A 92 -6.90 7.52 -0.48
CA HIS A 92 -7.68 7.55 -1.71
C HIS A 92 -7.54 6.18 -2.39
N HIS A 93 -8.66 5.52 -2.57
CA HIS A 93 -8.79 4.22 -3.20
C HIS A 93 -9.54 4.33 -4.53
N ILE A 94 -8.99 3.70 -5.56
CA ILE A 94 -9.65 3.52 -6.86
C ILE A 94 -9.81 2.02 -7.08
N VAL A 95 -11.04 1.61 -7.38
CA VAL A 95 -11.40 0.21 -7.64
C VAL A 95 -11.67 0.02 -9.12
N LEU A 96 -10.95 -0.94 -9.71
CA LEU A 96 -10.96 -1.22 -11.14
C LEU A 96 -11.55 -2.61 -11.40
N ASP A 97 -12.35 -2.68 -12.45
CA ASP A 97 -12.69 -3.96 -13.07
C ASP A 97 -11.57 -4.46 -14.01
N ALA A 98 -11.78 -5.60 -14.67
CA ALA A 98 -10.79 -6.17 -15.57
C ALA A 98 -10.58 -5.35 -16.87
N SER A 99 -11.61 -4.63 -17.33
CA SER A 99 -11.56 -3.84 -18.57
C SER A 99 -10.80 -2.53 -18.41
N GLU A 100 -10.67 -2.04 -17.17
CA GLU A 100 -9.99 -0.79 -16.84
C GLU A 100 -8.48 -0.98 -16.56
N ARG A 101 -7.98 -2.21 -16.70
CA ARG A 101 -6.59 -2.59 -16.42
C ARG A 101 -5.71 -2.35 -17.64
N VAL A 102 -5.00 -1.23 -17.65
CA VAL A 102 -4.01 -0.93 -18.72
C VAL A 102 -2.84 -1.92 -18.72
N ASN A 103 -2.34 -2.28 -19.91
CA ASN A 103 -1.23 -3.22 -20.08
C ASN A 103 0.08 -2.77 -19.42
N ALA A 104 0.26 -1.45 -19.21
CA ALA A 104 1.35 -0.87 -18.45
C ALA A 104 1.42 -1.36 -16.99
N GLY A 105 0.30 -1.83 -16.43
CA GLY A 105 0.23 -2.41 -15.09
C GLY A 105 -0.06 -1.41 -13.96
N PRO A 106 -0.23 -1.93 -12.74
CA PRO A 106 -0.69 -1.14 -11.59
C PRO A 106 0.32 -0.07 -11.13
N ALA A 107 1.62 -0.38 -11.16
CA ALA A 107 2.67 0.57 -10.74
C ALA A 107 2.72 1.80 -11.65
N TRP A 108 2.64 1.60 -12.97
CA TRP A 108 2.58 2.71 -13.92
C TRP A 108 1.31 3.55 -13.73
N LEU A 109 0.16 2.91 -13.53
CA LEU A 109 -1.10 3.63 -13.36
C LEU A 109 -1.09 4.47 -12.08
N LEU A 110 -0.54 3.95 -10.97
CA LEU A 110 -0.35 4.72 -9.74
C LEU A 110 0.58 5.94 -9.94
N GLN A 111 1.68 5.79 -10.68
CA GLN A 111 2.57 6.93 -11.00
C GLN A 111 1.84 8.02 -11.80
N LYS A 112 0.95 7.64 -12.73
CA LYS A 112 0.17 8.61 -13.52
C LYS A 112 -0.96 9.26 -12.74
N LEU A 113 -1.60 8.49 -11.85
CA LEU A 113 -2.67 8.98 -10.99
C LEU A 113 -2.15 9.72 -9.76
N GLY A 114 -0.83 9.84 -9.56
CA GLY A 114 -0.23 10.40 -8.37
C GLY A 114 -0.83 11.77 -7.98
N SER A 115 -1.03 12.67 -8.94
CA SER A 115 -1.65 13.97 -8.68
C SER A 115 -3.13 13.89 -8.29
N THR A 116 -3.89 12.96 -8.86
CA THR A 116 -5.31 12.71 -8.53
C THR A 116 -5.48 12.01 -7.19
N LEU A 117 -4.61 11.04 -6.88
CA LEU A 117 -4.62 10.25 -5.66
C LEU A 117 -4.00 10.98 -4.47
N ALA A 118 -3.14 11.97 -4.72
CA ALA A 118 -2.46 12.76 -3.70
C ALA A 118 -3.01 14.19 -3.53
N SER A 119 -4.07 14.60 -4.24
CA SER A 119 -4.61 15.96 -4.13
C SER A 119 -5.34 16.18 -2.79
N SER A 120 -4.59 16.48 -1.74
CA SER A 120 -5.14 17.14 -0.55
C SER A 120 -4.06 17.87 0.23
N ASP A 121 -3.07 18.46 -0.45
CA ASP A 121 -2.04 19.19 0.28
C ASP A 121 -2.55 20.55 0.80
N ASP A 122 -3.67 21.10 0.29
CA ASP A 122 -4.29 22.33 0.84
C ASP A 122 -5.79 22.52 0.53
N ALA A 123 -6.44 21.62 -0.23
CA ALA A 123 -7.85 21.77 -0.59
C ALA A 123 -8.76 21.08 0.42
N GLU A 124 -9.74 21.80 0.97
CA GLU A 124 -10.81 21.25 1.79
C GLU A 124 -11.51 20.13 1.02
N ILE A 125 -11.44 18.89 1.53
CA ILE A 125 -12.09 17.75 0.90
C ILE A 125 -13.59 17.92 1.06
N LYS A 126 -14.26 18.22 -0.05
CA LYS A 126 -15.71 18.32 -0.08
C LYS A 126 -16.34 16.95 0.19
N ILE A 127 -17.20 16.89 1.21
CA ILE A 127 -17.97 15.69 1.52
C ILE A 127 -19.04 15.51 0.46
N GLU A 128 -18.95 14.47 -0.36
CA GLU A 128 -19.90 14.26 -1.45
C GLU A 128 -19.96 12.80 -1.92
N GLU A 129 -21.11 12.42 -2.47
CA GLU A 129 -21.24 11.22 -3.27
C GLU A 129 -21.13 11.58 -4.75
N ARG A 130 -20.20 10.94 -5.47
CA ARG A 130 -19.94 11.21 -6.88
C ARG A 130 -20.70 10.24 -7.76
N ALA A 131 -21.26 10.74 -8.85
CA ALA A 131 -22.01 9.90 -9.78
C ALA A 131 -21.13 8.90 -10.55
N ARG A 132 -19.83 9.20 -10.72
CA ARG A 132 -18.85 8.36 -11.44
C ARG A 132 -17.49 8.50 -10.76
N GLY A 133 -16.69 7.43 -10.82
CA GLY A 133 -15.28 7.48 -10.44
C GLY A 133 -14.41 8.24 -11.44
N PRO A 134 -13.09 8.33 -11.16
CA PRO A 134 -12.15 9.07 -11.98
C PRO A 134 -12.00 8.46 -13.38
N VAL A 135 -11.69 9.31 -14.35
CA VAL A 135 -11.33 8.86 -15.70
C VAL A 135 -9.91 8.32 -15.66
N LEU A 136 -9.76 7.05 -16.03
CA LEU A 136 -8.47 6.38 -16.07
C LEU A 136 -7.85 6.50 -17.47
N PRO A 137 -6.52 6.68 -17.58
CA PRO A 137 -5.82 6.46 -18.83
C PRO A 137 -6.15 5.07 -19.39
N ASN A 138 -6.37 4.97 -20.71
CA ASN A 138 -6.61 3.69 -21.38
C ASN A 138 -5.44 3.31 -22.30
N ASP A 139 -5.34 2.03 -22.63
CA ASP A 139 -4.44 1.45 -23.66
C ASP A 139 -2.93 1.69 -23.46
N ALA A 140 -2.52 2.20 -22.29
CA ALA A 140 -1.11 2.42 -21.98
C ALA A 140 -0.33 1.09 -21.93
N ARG A 141 0.86 1.10 -22.52
CA ARG A 141 1.82 -0.02 -22.55
C ARG A 141 3.20 0.45 -22.11
N VAL A 142 3.94 -0.46 -21.47
CA VAL A 142 5.34 -0.24 -21.08
C VAL A 142 6.14 -1.45 -21.54
N SER A 143 7.07 -1.22 -22.47
CA SER A 143 8.02 -2.24 -22.92
C SER A 143 9.02 -2.57 -21.81
N ALA A 144 9.60 -3.77 -21.88
CA ALA A 144 10.74 -4.13 -21.05
C ALA A 144 11.88 -3.11 -21.27
N ARG A 145 12.48 -2.67 -20.17
CA ARG A 145 13.52 -1.64 -20.15
C ARG A 145 14.42 -1.83 -18.93
N ALA A 146 15.66 -1.36 -19.03
CA ALA A 146 16.61 -1.41 -17.93
C ALA A 146 16.06 -0.68 -16.71
N ALA A 147 16.42 -1.17 -15.52
CA ALA A 147 15.94 -0.65 -14.25
C ALA A 147 16.64 0.67 -13.87
N SER A 148 16.32 1.74 -14.59
CA SER A 148 16.93 3.07 -14.44
C SER A 148 16.64 3.73 -13.09
N ALA A 149 15.46 3.52 -12.49
CA ALA A 149 15.14 4.06 -11.17
C ALA A 149 16.03 3.45 -10.08
N TRP A 150 16.42 2.18 -10.25
CA TRP A 150 17.37 1.52 -9.35
C TRP A 150 18.76 2.14 -9.45
N ILE A 151 19.23 2.43 -10.67
CA ILE A 151 20.50 3.13 -10.91
C ILE A 151 20.46 4.54 -10.29
N SER A 152 19.38 5.29 -10.53
CA SER A 152 19.20 6.63 -9.95
C SER A 152 19.17 6.63 -8.42
N ALA A 153 18.69 5.55 -7.80
CA ALA A 153 18.71 5.36 -6.35
C ALA A 153 20.07 4.86 -5.82
N GLY A 154 21.08 4.67 -6.67
CA GLY A 154 22.41 4.18 -6.28
C GLY A 154 22.48 2.67 -6.04
N PHE A 155 21.53 1.90 -6.58
CA PHE A 155 21.50 0.45 -6.52
C PHE A 155 21.87 -0.18 -7.86
N ASP A 156 22.33 -1.42 -7.81
CA ASP A 156 22.47 -2.25 -9.02
C ASP A 156 21.09 -2.53 -9.63
N ALA A 157 20.90 -2.18 -10.91
CA ALA A 157 19.70 -2.47 -11.70
C ALA A 157 19.31 -3.96 -11.70
N GLY A 158 20.27 -4.85 -11.50
CA GLY A 158 20.00 -6.29 -11.43
C GLY A 158 19.09 -6.70 -10.27
N TRP A 159 19.01 -5.91 -9.20
CA TRP A 159 18.09 -6.19 -8.10
C TRP A 159 16.62 -6.18 -8.55
N ALA A 160 16.25 -5.32 -9.52
CA ALA A 160 14.90 -5.29 -10.06
C ALA A 160 14.50 -6.64 -10.67
N GLY A 161 15.42 -7.26 -11.40
CA GLY A 161 15.19 -8.56 -12.00
C GLY A 161 15.16 -9.70 -10.98
N VAL A 162 16.01 -9.64 -9.94
CA VAL A 162 15.96 -10.59 -8.80
C VAL A 162 14.61 -10.54 -8.08
N VAL A 163 14.07 -9.33 -7.85
CA VAL A 163 12.74 -9.13 -7.26
C VAL A 163 11.66 -9.72 -8.19
N ALA A 164 11.67 -9.36 -9.47
CA ALA A 164 10.72 -9.88 -10.46
C ALA A 164 10.74 -11.42 -10.51
N LYS A 165 11.93 -12.02 -10.46
CA LYS A 165 12.08 -13.48 -10.46
C LYS A 165 11.47 -14.12 -9.22
N THR A 166 11.74 -13.53 -8.05
CA THR A 166 11.29 -14.06 -6.76
C THR A 166 9.77 -14.09 -6.65
N ILE A 167 9.08 -13.04 -7.13
CA ILE A 167 7.61 -12.98 -7.12
C ILE A 167 6.98 -13.87 -8.19
N LEU A 168 7.65 -14.09 -9.33
CA LEU A 168 7.18 -14.98 -10.39
C LEU A 168 7.29 -16.46 -10.01
N ASP A 169 8.36 -16.85 -9.31
CA ASP A 169 8.59 -18.24 -8.89
C ASP A 169 7.69 -18.68 -7.73
N ALA A 170 7.28 -17.74 -6.88
CA ALA A 170 6.48 -18.01 -5.69
C ALA A 170 5.24 -17.12 -5.62
N PRO A 171 4.26 -17.31 -6.53
CA PRO A 171 3.13 -16.41 -6.69
C PRO A 171 2.16 -16.33 -5.51
N LEU A 172 2.18 -17.35 -4.64
CA LEU A 172 1.35 -17.41 -3.44
C LEU A 172 2.10 -16.99 -2.18
N SER A 173 3.43 -16.84 -2.27
CA SER A 173 4.26 -16.45 -1.14
C SER A 173 4.35 -14.93 -1.03
N PRO A 174 4.24 -14.37 0.18
CA PRO A 174 4.63 -12.99 0.40
C PRO A 174 6.15 -12.83 0.16
N CYS A 175 6.53 -11.76 -0.52
CA CYS A 175 7.90 -11.38 -0.78
C CYS A 175 8.18 -10.03 -0.12
N TYR A 176 9.07 -10.00 0.87
CA TYR A 176 9.53 -8.76 1.49
C TYR A 176 10.69 -8.18 0.70
N LEU A 177 10.52 -6.96 0.19
CA LEU A 177 11.60 -6.17 -0.39
C LEU A 177 12.13 -5.23 0.69
N ILE A 178 13.34 -5.52 1.16
CA ILE A 178 13.97 -4.79 2.26
C ILE A 178 14.89 -3.73 1.66
N LEU A 179 14.54 -2.47 1.86
CA LEU A 179 15.27 -1.32 1.30
C LEU A 179 16.13 -0.65 2.40
N PRO A 180 17.38 -0.25 2.08
CA PRO A 180 18.33 0.27 3.06
C PRO A 180 18.14 1.76 3.35
N ALA A 181 17.50 2.50 2.43
CA ALA A 181 17.33 3.94 2.50
C ALA A 181 15.93 4.35 2.00
N ASP A 182 15.58 5.58 2.34
CA ASP A 182 14.40 6.29 1.86
C ASP A 182 14.57 6.59 0.36
N CYS A 183 13.90 5.78 -0.45
CA CYS A 183 13.89 5.88 -1.90
C CYS A 183 12.44 5.89 -2.41
N ASP A 184 12.24 6.35 -3.65
CA ASP A 184 10.96 6.26 -4.33
C ASP A 184 10.69 4.79 -4.71
N ALA A 185 10.14 4.04 -3.76
CA ALA A 185 9.81 2.64 -3.95
C ALA A 185 8.79 2.44 -5.08
N LEU A 186 7.91 3.41 -5.37
CA LEU A 186 6.97 3.28 -6.49
C LEU A 186 7.71 3.32 -7.83
N ALA A 187 8.72 4.17 -7.97
CA ALA A 187 9.60 4.18 -9.14
C ALA A 187 10.39 2.86 -9.29
N LEU A 188 10.95 2.34 -8.19
CA LEU A 188 11.65 1.05 -8.19
C LEU A 188 10.74 -0.10 -8.62
N LEU A 189 9.51 -0.13 -8.10
CA LEU A 189 8.51 -1.12 -8.51
C LEU A 189 8.09 -0.92 -9.97
N GLY A 190 7.99 0.31 -10.46
CA GLY A 190 7.75 0.59 -11.88
C GLY A 190 8.75 -0.11 -12.80
N ASP A 191 10.03 -0.17 -12.40
CA ASP A 191 11.06 -0.92 -13.13
C ASP A 191 10.89 -2.44 -13.00
N VAL A 192 10.61 -2.95 -11.79
CA VAL A 192 10.35 -4.39 -11.57
C VAL A 192 9.21 -4.87 -12.47
N PHE A 193 8.11 -4.13 -12.53
CA PHE A 193 6.94 -4.50 -13.34
C PHE A 193 7.19 -4.34 -14.85
N ALA A 194 8.12 -3.47 -15.28
CA ALA A 194 8.52 -3.37 -16.68
C ALA A 194 9.20 -4.66 -17.17
N LEU A 195 9.91 -5.38 -16.29
CA LEU A 195 10.56 -6.66 -16.57
C LEU A 195 9.60 -7.86 -16.56
N ILE A 196 8.32 -7.64 -16.27
CA ILE A 196 7.28 -8.69 -16.19
C ILE A 196 6.35 -8.56 -17.40
N ALA A 197 5.95 -9.71 -17.96
CA ALA A 197 5.01 -9.79 -19.06
C ALA A 197 3.67 -9.09 -18.73
N GLU A 198 3.07 -8.41 -19.71
CA GLU A 198 1.91 -7.54 -19.52
C GLU A 198 0.72 -8.26 -18.87
N ASP A 199 0.47 -9.50 -19.29
CA ASP A 199 -0.61 -10.37 -18.80
C ASP A 199 -0.44 -10.77 -17.32
N ARG A 200 0.74 -10.59 -16.74
CA ARG A 200 1.05 -10.94 -15.34
C ARG A 200 1.03 -9.75 -14.39
N ARG A 201 1.18 -8.53 -14.90
CA ARG A 201 1.35 -7.31 -14.08
C ARG A 201 0.18 -7.07 -13.12
N TRP A 202 -1.05 -7.33 -13.54
CA TRP A 202 -2.24 -7.11 -12.68
C TRP A 202 -2.52 -8.24 -11.69
N HIS A 203 -1.79 -9.35 -11.75
CA HIS A 203 -1.91 -10.44 -10.78
C HIS A 203 -0.98 -10.28 -9.59
N ILE A 204 0.04 -9.43 -9.74
CA ILE A 204 1.02 -9.17 -8.70
C ILE A 204 0.55 -7.96 -7.91
N THR A 205 0.38 -8.17 -6.61
CA THR A 205 -0.03 -7.13 -5.65
C THR A 205 1.17 -6.60 -4.92
N PHE A 206 1.15 -5.31 -4.57
CA PHE A 206 2.25 -4.68 -3.86
C PHE A 206 1.80 -3.55 -2.93
N SER A 207 2.69 -3.19 -2.01
CA SER A 207 2.62 -1.97 -1.20
C SER A 207 4.04 -1.41 -1.05
N THR A 208 4.23 -0.14 -1.39
CA THR A 208 5.50 0.56 -1.24
C THR A 208 5.87 0.81 0.22
N ARG A 209 4.87 0.71 1.11
CA ARG A 209 5.02 0.88 2.54
C ARG A 209 4.12 -0.12 3.27
N PHE A 210 4.57 -1.37 3.36
CA PHE A 210 3.76 -2.42 3.98
C PHE A 210 3.69 -2.26 5.51
N LEU A 211 2.48 -2.10 6.03
CA LEU A 211 2.23 -1.96 7.47
C LEU A 211 1.71 -3.25 8.09
N ARG A 212 0.64 -3.81 7.52
CA ARG A 212 -0.03 -5.00 8.01
C ARG A 212 -0.79 -5.69 6.88
N ALA A 213 -1.06 -6.98 7.08
CA ALA A 213 -2.03 -7.67 6.25
C ALA A 213 -3.44 -7.17 6.56
N SER A 214 -4.32 -7.20 5.56
CA SER A 214 -5.75 -6.92 5.69
C SER A 214 -6.54 -8.19 5.46
N THR A 215 -7.68 -8.32 6.11
CA THR A 215 -8.51 -9.54 6.08
C THR A 215 -8.96 -9.89 4.66
N ASN A 216 -9.39 -8.88 3.91
CA ASN A 216 -10.01 -9.09 2.60
C ASN A 216 -9.06 -8.82 1.42
N ALA A 217 -7.79 -8.47 1.64
CA ALA A 217 -6.89 -8.07 0.56
C ALA A 217 -5.55 -8.82 0.56
N LYS A 218 -5.13 -9.21 -0.64
CA LYS A 218 -3.82 -9.83 -0.88
C LYS A 218 -2.77 -8.77 -1.16
N CYS A 219 -1.60 -8.94 -0.57
CA CYS A 219 -0.40 -8.14 -0.83
C CYS A 219 0.82 -9.05 -0.88
N GLN A 220 1.28 -9.35 -2.09
CA GLN A 220 2.40 -10.26 -2.36
C GLN A 220 3.73 -9.56 -2.09
N LEU A 221 4.03 -8.48 -2.82
CA LEU A 221 5.28 -7.74 -2.70
C LEU A 221 5.15 -6.65 -1.62
N ARG A 222 5.96 -6.74 -0.57
CA ARG A 222 5.85 -5.92 0.64
C ARG A 222 7.14 -5.15 0.85
N CYS A 223 7.16 -3.87 0.51
CA CYS A 223 8.32 -3.03 0.75
C CYS A 223 8.39 -2.64 2.24
N VAL A 224 9.56 -2.88 2.85
CA VAL A 224 9.83 -2.66 4.28
C VAL A 224 11.24 -2.16 4.53
N ARG A 225 11.47 -1.55 5.70
CA ARG A 225 12.75 -0.93 6.04
C ARG A 225 13.65 -1.95 6.70
N ALA A 226 14.95 -1.93 6.39
CA ALA A 226 15.94 -2.82 7.00
C ALA A 226 15.92 -2.82 8.54
N ASN A 227 15.58 -1.70 9.18
CA ASN A 227 15.48 -1.53 10.64
C ASN A 227 14.03 -1.38 11.13
N ALA A 228 13.02 -1.83 10.37
CA ALA A 228 11.64 -1.80 10.83
C ALA A 228 11.46 -2.71 12.07
N PRO A 229 10.80 -2.22 13.14
CA PRO A 229 10.36 -3.04 14.26
C PRO A 229 9.55 -4.24 13.77
N ALA A 230 9.74 -5.39 14.41
CA ALA A 230 9.11 -6.67 14.04
C ALA A 230 9.52 -7.28 12.68
N LEU A 231 10.43 -6.67 11.90
CA LEU A 231 10.89 -7.25 10.63
C LEU A 231 11.39 -8.69 10.82
N ARG A 232 12.21 -8.95 11.84
CA ARG A 232 12.70 -10.30 12.15
C ARG A 232 11.57 -11.32 12.36
N LYS A 233 10.48 -10.91 13.00
CA LYS A 233 9.31 -11.77 13.23
C LYS A 233 8.59 -12.06 11.92
N LEU A 234 8.39 -11.03 11.08
CA LEU A 234 7.75 -11.17 9.76
C LEU A 234 8.56 -12.10 8.84
N LEU A 235 9.88 -11.97 8.83
CA LEU A 235 10.77 -12.79 7.99
C LEU A 235 10.87 -14.24 8.46
N ALA A 236 10.50 -14.53 9.72
CA ALA A 236 10.48 -15.88 10.27
C ALA A 236 9.19 -16.64 9.96
N GLU A 237 8.16 -15.99 9.38
CA GLU A 237 6.91 -16.67 9.01
C GLU A 237 7.17 -17.72 7.90
N PRO A 238 6.59 -18.92 8.01
CA PRO A 238 6.75 -19.96 7.00
C PRO A 238 6.32 -19.51 5.60
N GLY A 239 7.12 -19.85 4.59
CA GLY A 239 6.79 -19.57 3.19
C GLY A 239 7.05 -18.12 2.75
N VAL A 240 7.55 -17.25 3.63
CA VAL A 240 8.02 -15.91 3.28
C VAL A 240 9.26 -15.98 2.38
N ARG A 241 9.29 -15.12 1.37
CA ARG A 241 10.48 -14.81 0.57
C ARG A 241 10.99 -13.43 0.96
N GLN A 242 12.28 -13.20 0.80
CA GLN A 242 12.89 -11.88 1.03
C GLN A 242 13.93 -11.55 -0.03
N VAL A 243 14.01 -10.27 -0.37
CA VAL A 243 15.10 -9.69 -1.16
C VAL A 243 15.61 -8.49 -0.39
N THR A 244 16.87 -8.56 0.05
CA THR A 244 17.52 -7.46 0.78
C THR A 244 18.44 -6.71 -0.16
N VAL A 245 18.14 -5.44 -0.38
CA VAL A 245 18.95 -4.55 -1.19
C VAL A 245 19.91 -3.82 -0.27
N LEU A 246 21.20 -3.77 -0.64
CA LEU A 246 22.22 -3.06 0.09
C LEU A 246 22.90 -2.06 -0.85
N THR A 247 23.16 -0.84 -0.36
CA THR A 247 23.85 0.19 -1.13
C THR A 247 25.25 -0.28 -1.53
N GLY A 248 25.59 -0.13 -2.81
CA GLY A 248 26.88 -0.56 -3.37
C GLY A 248 27.05 -2.07 -3.55
N ALA A 249 26.06 -2.89 -3.18
CA ALA A 249 26.11 -4.34 -3.39
C ALA A 249 25.60 -4.73 -4.78
N SER A 250 26.35 -5.59 -5.46
CA SER A 250 25.92 -6.23 -6.71
C SER A 250 24.78 -7.22 -6.45
N ALA A 251 23.84 -7.31 -7.40
CA ALA A 251 22.79 -8.33 -7.43
C ALA A 251 23.28 -9.71 -7.94
N GLY A 252 24.60 -9.83 -8.20
CA GLY A 252 25.23 -11.01 -8.77
C GLY A 252 24.98 -11.16 -10.28
N ASP A 253 25.31 -12.34 -10.82
CA ASP A 253 25.33 -12.61 -12.27
C ASP A 253 24.24 -13.60 -12.71
N SER A 254 23.13 -13.65 -11.97
CA SER A 254 21.99 -14.48 -12.37
C SER A 254 21.35 -13.94 -13.67
N PRO A 255 20.72 -14.80 -14.49
CA PRO A 255 19.99 -14.33 -15.68
C PRO A 255 18.92 -13.27 -15.36
N ALA A 256 18.32 -13.35 -14.17
CA ALA A 256 17.39 -12.35 -13.68
C ALA A 256 18.08 -11.00 -13.41
N ALA A 257 19.27 -11.01 -12.79
CA ALA A 257 20.05 -9.79 -12.57
C ALA A 257 20.49 -9.16 -13.90
N GLU A 258 20.93 -9.96 -14.88
CA GLU A 258 21.23 -9.46 -16.23
C GLU A 258 19.99 -8.85 -16.91
N ALA A 259 18.82 -9.48 -16.76
CA ALA A 259 17.58 -8.94 -17.30
C ALA A 259 17.23 -7.56 -16.71
N GLY A 260 17.45 -7.36 -15.41
CA GLY A 260 17.27 -6.05 -14.77
C GLY A 260 18.21 -4.97 -15.31
N ARG A 261 19.47 -5.33 -15.61
CA ARG A 261 20.46 -4.41 -16.18
C ARG A 261 20.20 -4.09 -17.65
N ASN A 262 19.82 -5.10 -18.43
CA ASN A 262 19.68 -4.99 -19.89
C ASN A 262 18.27 -4.59 -20.33
N GLY A 263 17.27 -4.78 -19.47
CA GLY A 263 15.87 -4.49 -19.77
C GLY A 263 15.15 -5.57 -20.58
N SER A 264 15.44 -6.84 -20.31
CA SER A 264 14.71 -7.97 -20.90
C SER A 264 13.65 -8.52 -19.93
N LEU A 265 12.68 -9.27 -20.47
CA LEU A 265 11.68 -9.92 -19.64
C LEU A 265 12.31 -10.99 -18.75
N VAL A 266 11.83 -11.08 -17.52
CA VAL A 266 12.24 -12.11 -16.56
C VAL A 266 11.31 -13.31 -16.70
N GLU A 267 11.90 -14.47 -16.97
CA GLU A 267 11.20 -15.74 -17.08
C GLU A 267 10.99 -16.39 -15.71
N ALA A 268 9.81 -16.97 -15.48
CA ALA A 268 9.54 -17.78 -14.31
C ALA A 268 10.22 -19.16 -14.46
N THR A 269 10.80 -19.71 -13.38
CA THR A 269 11.34 -21.09 -13.42
C THR A 269 10.23 -22.12 -13.37
N ALA A 270 9.09 -21.80 -12.76
CA ALA A 270 7.93 -22.67 -12.69
C ALA A 270 6.82 -22.19 -13.64
N ARG A 271 6.23 -23.11 -14.42
CA ARG A 271 4.92 -22.90 -15.06
C ARG A 271 3.81 -22.95 -14.01
N ALA A 272 3.74 -21.92 -13.15
CA ALA A 272 2.60 -21.78 -12.25
C ALA A 272 1.37 -21.40 -13.09
N SER A 273 0.39 -22.31 -13.17
CA SER A 273 -0.93 -22.03 -13.75
C SER A 273 -1.69 -21.10 -12.81
N MET A 274 -1.52 -19.79 -12.98
CA MET A 274 -2.41 -18.79 -12.36
C MET A 274 -3.78 -18.88 -13.05
N LYS A 275 -4.66 -19.76 -12.57
CA LYS A 275 -6.07 -19.69 -12.96
C LYS A 275 -6.68 -18.44 -12.32
N ILE A 276 -7.18 -17.55 -13.16
CA ILE A 276 -7.89 -16.33 -12.76
C ILE A 276 -9.37 -16.68 -12.73
N GLU A 277 -10.03 -16.53 -11.60
CA GLU A 277 -11.49 -16.42 -11.61
C GLU A 277 -11.88 -15.04 -12.14
N PRO A 278 -12.71 -14.96 -13.19
CA PRO A 278 -13.05 -13.69 -13.81
C PRO A 278 -13.80 -12.79 -12.83
N VAL A 279 -13.18 -11.64 -12.59
CA VAL A 279 -13.74 -10.49 -11.90
C VAL A 279 -14.80 -9.85 -12.79
N LEU A 280 -16.03 -9.74 -12.27
CA LEU A 280 -17.13 -8.96 -12.86
C LEU A 280 -17.59 -9.41 -14.26
N ARG A 281 -18.37 -10.51 -14.35
CA ARG A 281 -19.51 -10.50 -15.27
C ARG A 281 -20.69 -9.85 -14.56
N GLY A 282 -20.80 -8.53 -14.73
CA GLY A 282 -22.03 -7.82 -14.39
C GLY A 282 -23.21 -8.46 -15.11
N ALA A 283 -24.28 -8.71 -14.37
CA ALA A 283 -25.56 -9.10 -14.89
C ALA A 283 -26.04 -8.06 -15.92
N MET A 284 -25.91 -8.36 -17.21
CA MET A 284 -26.75 -7.80 -18.25
C MET A 284 -27.14 -8.95 -19.20
N SER A 285 -28.16 -9.72 -18.81
CA SER A 285 -28.97 -10.39 -19.82
C SER A 285 -29.94 -9.34 -20.37
N PRO A 286 -29.97 -9.08 -21.69
CA PRO A 286 -31.10 -8.39 -22.27
C PRO A 286 -32.30 -9.32 -22.09
N ARG A 287 -33.32 -8.86 -21.36
CA ARG A 287 -34.64 -9.50 -21.42
C ARG A 287 -35.18 -9.27 -22.84
N ILE A 288 -34.79 -10.13 -23.77
CA ILE A 288 -35.53 -10.32 -25.01
C ILE A 288 -36.75 -11.15 -24.62
N GLY A 289 -37.91 -10.51 -24.64
CA GLY A 289 -39.18 -11.20 -24.54
C GLY A 289 -39.42 -12.06 -25.77
N ALA A 290 -39.79 -13.32 -25.56
CA ALA A 290 -40.72 -14.09 -26.38
C ALA A 290 -40.82 -15.50 -25.79
N GLY A 291 -42.03 -16.02 -25.63
CA GLY A 291 -42.24 -17.44 -25.37
C GLY A 291 -43.32 -17.74 -24.36
N VAL A 292 -44.57 -17.41 -24.71
CA VAL A 292 -45.74 -18.09 -24.17
C VAL A 292 -45.56 -19.60 -24.38
N SER A 293 -45.56 -20.38 -23.31
CA SER A 293 -46.05 -21.76 -23.40
C SER A 293 -46.68 -22.18 -22.07
N THR A 294 -47.89 -22.69 -22.23
CA THR A 294 -48.82 -23.22 -21.25
C THR A 294 -48.29 -24.50 -20.60
N GLY A 295 -48.45 -24.63 -19.28
CA GLY A 295 -48.16 -25.88 -18.57
C GLY A 295 -48.83 -25.89 -17.20
N VAL A 296 -50.04 -26.44 -17.16
CA VAL A 296 -50.85 -26.75 -15.97
C VAL A 296 -50.17 -27.87 -15.18
N GLY A 297 -50.14 -27.79 -13.84
CA GLY A 297 -49.87 -28.98 -13.02
C GLY A 297 -49.34 -28.76 -11.61
N ASN A 298 -50.28 -28.62 -10.67
CA ASN A 298 -50.30 -29.13 -9.30
C ASN A 298 -49.35 -28.59 -8.20
N ALA A 299 -50.04 -28.21 -7.12
CA ALA A 299 -49.54 -27.89 -5.80
C ALA A 299 -49.07 -29.13 -5.01
N SER A 300 -48.10 -28.92 -4.13
CA SER A 300 -48.09 -29.56 -2.80
C SER A 300 -47.12 -28.85 -1.88
N ALA A 301 -47.66 -28.38 -0.76
CA ALA A 301 -46.95 -27.84 0.38
C ALA A 301 -46.20 -28.95 1.14
N ALA A 302 -45.06 -28.61 1.72
CA ALA A 302 -44.53 -29.30 2.91
C ALA A 302 -43.77 -28.28 3.78
N ARG A 303 -44.38 -28.00 4.93
CA ARG A 303 -43.76 -27.40 6.12
C ARG A 303 -43.06 -28.51 6.94
N PHE A 304 -42.28 -28.06 7.93
CA PHE A 304 -41.63 -28.80 9.04
C PHE A 304 -40.22 -29.34 8.72
N ALA A 305 -39.23 -29.29 9.61
CA ALA A 305 -39.15 -28.86 10.99
C ALA A 305 -37.71 -28.42 11.34
N ILE A 306 -37.64 -27.60 12.38
CA ILE A 306 -36.49 -27.32 13.22
C ILE A 306 -35.91 -28.65 13.74
N ASN A 307 -34.60 -28.81 13.71
CA ASN A 307 -33.94 -29.62 14.73
C ASN A 307 -32.61 -29.00 15.14
N ASP A 308 -32.55 -28.76 16.43
CA ASP A 308 -31.52 -28.13 17.22
C ASP A 308 -30.81 -29.28 17.97
N GLN A 309 -29.52 -29.53 17.69
CA GLN A 309 -28.66 -30.28 18.61
C GLN A 309 -27.22 -29.77 18.50
N SER A 310 -26.85 -29.04 19.54
CA SER A 310 -25.52 -28.83 20.07
C SER A 310 -24.70 -30.12 20.21
N LEU A 311 -23.41 -30.07 19.87
CA LEU A 311 -22.33 -30.47 20.78
C LEU A 311 -20.96 -29.99 20.26
N SER A 312 -20.21 -29.52 21.24
CA SER A 312 -18.88 -28.90 21.30
C SER A 312 -17.71 -29.68 20.69
N SER A 313 -16.74 -28.95 20.12
CA SER A 313 -15.30 -29.14 20.43
C SER A 313 -14.50 -27.89 20.08
N GLU A 314 -13.81 -27.37 21.10
CA GLU A 314 -12.89 -26.23 21.12
C GLU A 314 -11.63 -26.44 20.26
N SER A 315 -11.07 -25.36 19.70
CA SER A 315 -9.75 -24.81 20.12
C SER A 315 -9.22 -23.72 19.16
N ASP A 316 -9.20 -22.48 19.69
CA ASP A 316 -8.08 -21.53 19.75
C ASP A 316 -7.36 -21.02 18.49
N ASN A 317 -7.59 -19.75 18.12
CA ASN A 317 -6.68 -18.63 18.44
C ASN A 317 -7.18 -17.32 17.80
N ASP A 318 -7.96 -16.54 18.54
CA ASP A 318 -8.22 -15.13 18.23
C ASP A 318 -7.58 -14.25 19.32
N LEU A 319 -6.51 -13.54 18.95
CA LEU A 319 -5.96 -12.46 19.76
C LEU A 319 -6.71 -11.16 19.40
N ASN A 320 -7.84 -10.96 20.07
CA ASN A 320 -8.53 -9.68 20.13
C ASN A 320 -7.79 -8.78 21.15
N LEU A 321 -7.28 -7.64 20.71
CA LEU A 321 -6.75 -6.60 21.59
C LEU A 321 -7.85 -5.58 21.86
N ASP A 322 -8.60 -5.81 22.94
CA ASP A 322 -9.52 -4.81 23.50
C ASP A 322 -8.72 -3.69 24.18
N PHE A 323 -9.05 -2.44 23.85
CA PHE A 323 -8.76 -1.28 24.67
C PHE A 323 -10.00 -0.40 24.76
N ALA A 324 -10.72 -0.54 25.87
CA ALA A 324 -11.73 0.40 26.34
C ALA A 324 -11.27 1.05 27.66
N ASP A 325 -11.71 2.30 27.84
CA ASP A 325 -11.74 3.11 29.05
C ASP A 325 -10.46 3.83 29.53
N ALA A 326 -10.39 5.12 29.20
CA ALA A 326 -9.79 6.12 30.08
C ALA A 326 -10.67 7.38 30.13
N ARG A 327 -11.39 7.55 31.24
CA ARG A 327 -11.98 8.84 31.67
C ARG A 327 -10.95 9.63 32.49
N PRO A 328 -11.07 10.97 32.59
CA PRO A 328 -9.96 11.86 32.89
C PRO A 328 -9.72 12.00 34.39
N ILE A 329 -8.45 12.10 34.79
CA ILE A 329 -8.05 12.60 36.11
C ILE A 329 -7.47 13.99 35.91
N ALA A 330 -8.15 14.99 36.47
CA ALA A 330 -7.60 16.31 36.72
C ALA A 330 -6.93 16.29 38.10
N SER A 331 -5.66 16.67 38.18
CA SER A 331 -5.09 17.28 39.39
C SER A 331 -3.83 18.05 39.03
N SER A 332 -3.89 19.34 39.32
CA SER A 332 -2.82 20.32 39.33
C SER A 332 -1.70 19.96 40.30
N THR A 333 -0.44 20.01 39.85
CA THR A 333 0.68 20.40 40.70
C THR A 333 1.83 20.93 39.85
N SER A 334 2.19 22.18 40.13
CA SER A 334 3.39 22.86 39.66
C SER A 334 4.63 22.29 40.33
N THR A 335 5.66 21.95 39.57
CA THR A 335 7.03 21.80 40.08
C THR A 335 8.06 22.25 39.04
N GLN A 336 8.53 23.48 39.27
CA GLN A 336 9.87 24.04 39.10
C GLN A 336 10.96 23.09 38.54
N PHE A 337 11.58 23.51 37.42
CA PHE A 337 12.77 22.87 36.84
C PHE A 337 14.04 23.35 37.56
N ASP A 338 14.77 22.42 38.20
CA ASP A 338 16.15 22.62 38.63
C ASP A 338 17.11 22.06 37.58
N PHE A 339 18.01 22.90 37.07
CA PHE A 339 19.13 22.49 36.22
C PHE A 339 20.30 22.04 37.10
N ALA A 340 20.56 20.73 37.15
CA ALA A 340 21.80 20.20 37.71
C ALA A 340 22.42 19.12 36.79
N THR A 341 23.53 19.51 36.18
CA THR A 341 24.71 18.69 35.88
C THR A 341 24.57 17.54 34.87
N ILE A 342 24.71 17.87 33.58
CA ILE A 342 25.03 16.89 32.52
C ILE A 342 26.57 16.75 32.47
N ASN A 343 27.07 15.58 32.83
CA ASN A 343 28.49 15.24 32.76
C ASN A 343 28.79 14.66 31.35
N LEU A 344 29.29 15.49 30.44
CA LEU A 344 29.70 15.07 29.09
C LEU A 344 31.21 14.78 29.06
N PRO A 345 31.66 13.66 28.46
CA PRO A 345 33.09 13.33 28.38
C PRO A 345 33.86 14.33 27.51
N ALA A 346 35.11 14.64 27.91
CA ALA A 346 35.97 15.69 27.36
C ALA A 346 36.15 15.68 25.83
N TYR A 347 35.92 14.53 25.17
CA TYR A 347 35.97 14.40 23.71
C TYR A 347 34.89 15.22 22.97
N PHE A 348 33.73 15.47 23.59
CA PHE A 348 32.67 16.28 22.99
C PHE A 348 33.01 17.78 22.95
N LEU A 349 33.77 18.29 23.92
CA LEU A 349 34.20 19.69 23.96
C LEU A 349 35.25 20.00 22.89
N PHE A 350 36.14 19.04 22.58
CA PHE A 350 37.13 19.21 21.50
C PHE A 350 36.50 19.18 20.10
N ALA A 351 35.46 18.39 19.88
CA ALA A 351 34.78 18.32 18.58
C ALA A 351 34.02 19.63 18.24
N ILE A 352 33.42 20.26 19.24
CA ILE A 352 32.67 21.52 19.07
C ILE A 352 33.63 22.69 18.83
N ALA A 353 34.77 22.75 19.55
CA ALA A 353 35.79 23.77 19.34
C ALA A 353 36.45 23.67 17.94
N GLY A 354 36.68 22.44 17.45
CA GLY A 354 37.23 22.20 16.11
C GLY A 354 36.31 22.65 14.98
N ALA A 355 34.99 22.42 15.11
CA ALA A 355 34.01 22.84 14.10
C ALA A 355 33.86 24.36 14.00
N ALA A 356 33.94 25.08 15.14
CA ALA A 356 33.84 26.54 15.17
C ALA A 356 35.07 27.23 14.55
N LEU A 357 36.26 26.68 14.74
CA LEU A 357 37.50 27.16 14.11
C LEU A 357 37.50 26.92 12.59
N LEU A 358 36.99 25.78 12.13
CA LEU A 358 36.90 25.47 10.71
C LEU A 358 35.89 26.39 9.98
N ALA A 359 34.74 26.65 10.61
CA ALA A 359 33.74 27.59 10.08
C ALA A 359 34.28 29.03 9.99
N SER A 360 35.05 29.47 10.99
CA SER A 360 35.66 30.81 11.01
C SER A 360 36.76 30.95 9.95
N PHE A 361 37.53 29.89 9.70
CA PHE A 361 38.57 29.89 8.66
C PHE A 361 37.97 29.90 7.25
N VAL A 362 36.90 29.14 7.01
CA VAL A 362 36.19 29.12 5.73
C VAL A 362 35.53 30.48 5.43
N LEU A 363 34.96 31.14 6.45
CA LEU A 363 34.38 32.47 6.30
C LEU A 363 35.44 33.55 6.01
N ALA A 364 36.61 33.46 6.65
CA ALA A 364 37.74 34.36 6.38
C ALA A 364 38.31 34.16 4.96
N LEU A 365 38.36 32.92 4.47
CA LEU A 365 38.80 32.61 3.11
C LEU A 365 37.83 33.15 2.05
N LEU A 366 36.52 33.03 2.29
CA LEU A 366 35.47 33.54 1.40
C LEU A 366 35.49 35.08 1.31
N MET A 367 35.81 35.77 2.41
CA MET A 367 35.94 37.23 2.40
C MET A 367 37.22 37.73 1.72
N ALA A 368 38.30 36.92 1.67
CA ALA A 368 39.53 37.27 0.99
C ALA A 368 39.45 37.16 -0.54
N PHE A 369 38.53 36.34 -1.07
CA PHE A 369 38.31 36.14 -2.51
C PHE A 369 37.27 37.10 -3.14
N GLN A 370 36.69 38.02 -2.36
CA GLN A 370 35.74 39.04 -2.85
C GLN A 370 36.30 40.46 -2.91
N ARG A 371 37.63 40.62 -3.05
CA ARG A 371 38.27 41.91 -3.34
C ARG A 371 38.91 41.92 -4.71
#